data_AF-A0AAX2QB70-F1
#
_entry.id   AF-A0AAX2QB70-F1
#
_cell.length_a   1.000
_cell.length_b   1.000
_cell.length_c   1.000
_cell.angle_alpha   90.00
_cell.angle_beta   90.00
_cell.angle_gamma   90.00
#
_symmetry.space_group_name_H-M   'P 1'
#
loop_
_entity.id
_entity.type
_entity.pdbx_description
1 polymer ?
#
loop_
_entity_poly.entity_id
_entity_poly.type
_entity_poly.pdbx_seq_one_letter_code
_entity_poly.pdbx_strand_id
1 'polypeptide(L)'
;MSAYAATRGALASYVQGANREFAGTNVVLSFFGPVPSNTESESAFFDMWHKMGVALTEPDVVAREILATVRKKRQVHVMGGGMLKMLTLANAVSPSIADTIGLRKFGKLIQQHRPR
;
A
#
# COMPACT_ATOMS: atom_id res chain seq x y z
N MET A 1 5.68 5.40 10.89
CA MET A 1 4.43 5.22 10.11
C MET A 1 3.97 6.48 9.37
N SER A 2 4.02 7.69 9.94
CA SER A 2 3.76 8.91 9.16
C SER A 2 4.72 9.05 7.97
N ALA A 3 6.01 8.75 8.15
CA ALA A 3 7.00 8.76 7.07
C ALA A 3 6.74 7.71 5.98
N TYR A 4 6.36 6.47 6.35
CA TYR A 4 6.00 5.43 5.39
C TYR A 4 4.74 5.81 4.60
N ALA A 5 3.68 6.25 5.28
CA ALA A 5 2.46 6.75 4.66
C ALA A 5 2.75 7.93 3.71
N ALA A 6 3.54 8.92 4.15
CA ALA A 6 3.90 10.09 3.37
C ALA A 6 4.73 9.72 2.13
N THR A 7 5.71 8.84 2.25
CA THR A 7 6.53 8.38 1.10
C THR A 7 5.70 7.60 0.09
N ARG A 8 4.74 6.78 0.54
CA ARG A 8 3.79 6.10 -0.35
C ARG A 8 2.84 7.07 -1.04
N GLY A 9 2.35 8.09 -0.33
CA GLY A 9 1.54 9.17 -0.91
C GLY A 9 2.31 9.98 -1.95
N ALA A 10 3.55 10.37 -1.64
CA ALA A 10 4.44 11.06 -2.57
C ALA A 10 4.71 10.22 -3.83
N LEU A 11 4.97 8.92 -3.68
CA LEU A 11 5.14 8.01 -4.80
C LEU A 11 3.87 7.92 -5.67
N ALA A 12 2.69 7.85 -5.07
CA ALA A 12 1.43 7.84 -5.81
C ALA A 12 1.23 9.14 -6.62
N SER A 13 1.52 10.30 -6.03
CA SER A 13 1.44 11.59 -6.72
C SER A 13 2.47 11.71 -7.84
N TYR A 14 3.70 11.24 -7.62
CA TYR A 14 4.75 11.19 -8.64
C TYR A 14 4.32 10.33 -9.83
N VAL A 15 3.77 9.13 -9.58
CA VAL A 15 3.28 8.25 -10.66
C VAL A 15 2.16 8.91 -11.46
N GLN A 16 1.25 9.64 -10.81
CA GLN A 16 0.19 10.38 -11.51
C GLN A 16 0.77 11.49 -12.39
N GLY A 17 1.70 12.29 -11.87
CA GLY A 17 2.37 13.35 -12.62
C GLY A 17 3.15 12.81 -13.82
N ALA A 18 3.98 11.79 -13.61
CA ALA A 18 4.77 11.17 -14.66
C ALA A 18 3.90 10.59 -15.79
N ASN A 19 2.79 9.92 -15.46
CA ASN A 19 1.87 9.41 -16.49
C ASN A 19 1.19 10.52 -17.30
N ARG A 20 0.99 11.72 -16.72
CA ARG A 20 0.50 12.89 -17.46
C ARG A 20 1.55 13.39 -18.44
N GLU A 21 2.83 13.38 -18.07
CA GLU A 21 3.94 13.73 -18.96
C GLU A 21 4.17 12.68 -20.06
N PHE A 22 3.94 11.40 -19.76
CA PHE A 22 4.02 10.31 -20.75
C PHE A 22 2.80 10.20 -21.67
N ALA A 23 1.79 11.08 -21.52
CA ALA A 23 0.63 11.10 -22.39
C ALA A 23 1.05 11.25 -23.86
N GLY A 24 0.56 10.35 -24.73
CA GLY A 24 0.95 10.29 -26.13
C GLY A 24 2.14 9.37 -26.43
N THR A 25 2.74 8.75 -25.41
CA THR A 25 3.76 7.69 -25.57
C THR A 25 3.18 6.30 -25.30
N ASN A 26 3.98 5.26 -25.53
CA ASN A 26 3.63 3.88 -25.19
C ASN A 26 4.07 3.45 -23.77
N VAL A 27 4.60 4.39 -22.98
CA VAL A 27 5.13 4.17 -21.63
C VAL A 27 4.03 4.35 -20.60
N VAL A 28 3.96 3.45 -19.62
CA VAL A 28 3.06 3.56 -18.46
C VAL A 28 3.85 3.27 -17.20
N LEU A 29 3.79 4.20 -16.25
CA LEU A 29 4.34 3.99 -14.92
C LEU A 29 3.24 3.48 -13.98
N SER A 30 3.48 2.36 -13.30
CA SER A 30 2.48 1.71 -12.44
C SER A 30 2.78 1.98 -10.97
N PHE A 31 1.78 2.46 -10.22
CA PHE A 31 1.80 2.42 -8.76
C PHE A 31 1.25 1.08 -8.28
N PHE A 32 2.06 0.34 -7.52
CA PHE A 32 1.67 -0.97 -6.98
C PHE A 32 1.68 -0.96 -5.46
N GLY A 33 0.55 -1.30 -4.84
CA GLY A 33 0.39 -1.49 -3.40
C GLY A 33 0.19 -2.97 -3.06
N PRO A 34 1.20 -3.68 -2.50
CA PRO A 34 1.04 -5.07 -2.12
C PRO A 34 0.18 -5.20 -0.84
N VAL A 35 -0.36 -6.40 -0.64
CA VAL A 35 -0.83 -6.86 0.68
C VAL A 35 0.38 -7.25 1.54
N PRO A 36 0.24 -7.34 2.88
CA PRO A 36 1.30 -7.87 3.73
C PRO A 36 1.78 -9.23 3.22
N SER A 37 3.08 -9.35 3.02
CA SER A 37 3.70 -10.55 2.46
C SER A 37 4.63 -11.22 3.45
N ASN A 38 4.79 -12.53 3.32
CA ASN A 38 5.72 -13.32 4.12
C ASN A 38 7.17 -13.06 3.67
N THR A 39 7.70 -11.88 3.99
CA THR A 39 9.08 -11.47 3.69
C THR A 39 9.81 -11.06 4.96
N GLU A 40 11.14 -11.18 4.96
CA GLU A 40 11.98 -10.76 6.09
C GLU A 40 11.74 -9.27 6.45
N SER A 41 11.57 -8.41 5.44
CA SER A 41 11.32 -6.98 5.62
C SER A 41 10.03 -6.68 6.38
N GLU A 42 9.04 -7.57 6.30
CA GLU A 42 7.71 -7.40 6.91
C GLU A 42 7.60 -8.18 8.24
N SER A 43 8.60 -8.99 8.57
CA SER A 43 8.60 -9.92 9.73
C SER A 43 8.31 -9.24 11.06
N ALA A 44 8.83 -8.03 11.27
CA ALA A 44 8.59 -7.23 12.48
C ALA A 44 7.11 -6.87 12.69
N PHE A 45 6.26 -7.02 11.67
CA PHE A 45 4.83 -6.70 11.70
C PHE A 45 3.92 -7.93 11.65
N PHE A 46 4.46 -9.16 11.57
CA PHE A 46 3.65 -10.38 11.45
C PHE A 46 2.64 -10.56 12.58
N ASP A 47 3.05 -10.32 13.83
CA ASP A 47 2.15 -10.37 14.99
C ASP A 47 1.01 -9.36 14.90
N MET A 48 1.29 -8.16 14.38
CA MET A 48 0.28 -7.13 14.19
C MET A 48 -0.75 -7.58 13.14
N TRP A 49 -0.29 -8.11 12.00
CA TRP A 49 -1.17 -8.61 10.95
C TRP A 49 -2.03 -9.77 11.43
N HIS A 50 -1.45 -10.70 12.18
CA HIS A 50 -2.17 -11.81 12.80
C HIS A 50 -3.27 -11.32 13.77
N LYS A 51 -2.95 -10.38 14.67
CA LYS A 51 -3.92 -9.75 15.59
C LYS A 51 -5.04 -9.00 14.86
N MET A 52 -4.76 -8.51 13.65
CA MET A 52 -5.73 -7.83 12.79
C MET A 52 -6.55 -8.80 11.93
N GLY A 53 -6.31 -10.11 12.02
CA GLY A 53 -6.99 -11.12 11.20
C GLY A 53 -6.63 -11.04 9.72
N VAL A 54 -5.48 -10.43 9.38
CA VAL A 54 -4.98 -10.29 8.01
C VAL A 54 -4.01 -11.41 7.73
N ALA A 55 -4.32 -12.25 6.75
CA ALA A 55 -3.43 -13.31 6.29
C ALA A 55 -2.24 -12.72 5.50
N LEU A 56 -1.04 -13.19 5.82
CA LEU A 56 0.16 -12.91 5.02
C LEU A 56 0.07 -13.65 3.69
N THR A 57 0.55 -13.00 2.63
CA THR A 57 0.60 -13.58 1.29
C THR A 57 2.03 -14.01 0.95
N GLU A 58 2.19 -15.16 0.28
CA GLU A 58 3.51 -15.60 -0.16
C GLU A 58 4.11 -14.65 -1.22
N PRO A 59 5.42 -14.35 -1.17
CA PRO A 59 6.06 -13.38 -2.07
C PRO A 59 5.85 -13.68 -3.56
N ASP A 60 5.83 -14.96 -3.93
CA ASP A 60 5.59 -15.39 -5.30
C ASP A 60 4.22 -14.97 -5.85
N VAL A 61 3.21 -14.89 -4.99
CA VAL A 61 1.88 -14.40 -5.38
C VAL A 61 1.94 -12.91 -5.66
N VAL A 62 2.63 -12.14 -4.81
CA VAL A 62 2.84 -10.70 -5.01
C VAL A 62 3.62 -10.44 -6.30
N ALA A 63 4.68 -11.21 -6.56
CA ALA A 63 5.48 -11.09 -7.78
C ALA A 63 4.64 -11.35 -9.04
N ARG A 64 3.78 -12.37 -9.03
CA ARG A 64 2.85 -12.65 -10.14
C ARG A 64 1.88 -11.50 -10.38
N GLU A 65 1.37 -10.87 -9.32
CA GLU A 65 0.48 -9.71 -9.44
C GLU A 65 1.20 -8.46 -9.98
N ILE A 66 2.47 -8.24 -9.60
CA ILE A 66 3.30 -7.18 -10.19
C ILE A 66 3.45 -7.41 -11.70
N LEU A 67 3.83 -8.62 -12.11
CA LEU A 67 3.97 -8.97 -13.53
C LEU A 67 2.65 -8.79 -14.29
N ALA A 68 1.52 -9.20 -13.71
CA ALA A 68 0.21 -9.00 -14.31
C ALA A 68 -0.15 -7.51 -14.45
N THR A 69 0.23 -6.68 -13.49
CA THR A 69 0.02 -5.22 -13.50
C THR A 69 0.76 -4.58 -14.66
N VAL A 70 2.04 -4.91 -14.81
CA VAL A 70 2.91 -4.39 -15.87
C VAL A 70 2.39 -4.83 -17.24
N ARG A 71 2.09 -6.14 -17.43
CA ARG A 71 1.57 -6.68 -18.69
C ARG A 71 0.27 -6.02 -19.13
N LYS A 72 -0.61 -5.69 -18.16
CA LYS A 72 -1.90 -5.03 -18.42
C LYS A 72 -1.80 -3.50 -18.50
N LYS A 73 -0.59 -2.93 -18.39
CA LYS A 73 -0.33 -1.48 -18.37
C LYS A 73 -1.26 -0.72 -17.39
N ARG A 74 -1.49 -1.29 -16.21
CA ARG A 74 -2.36 -0.67 -15.19
C ARG A 74 -1.61 0.44 -14.47
N GLN A 75 -2.10 1.68 -14.54
CA GLN A 75 -1.49 2.81 -13.83
C GLN A 75 -1.53 2.67 -12.30
N VAL A 76 -2.58 2.06 -11.75
CA VAL A 76 -2.73 1.85 -10.30
C VAL A 76 -3.24 0.43 -10.05
N HIS A 77 -2.56 -0.29 -9.17
CA HIS A 77 -3.04 -1.57 -8.65
C HIS A 77 -2.68 -1.70 -7.18
N VAL A 78 -3.70 -1.88 -6.34
CA VAL A 78 -3.53 -2.22 -4.93
C VAL A 78 -4.12 -3.60 -4.70
N MET A 79 -3.31 -4.54 -4.23
CA MET A 79 -3.73 -5.88 -3.84
C MET A 79 -4.61 -5.82 -2.58
N GLY A 80 -5.49 -6.80 -2.41
CA GLY A 80 -6.37 -6.92 -1.25
C GLY A 80 -7.77 -6.33 -1.43
N GLY A 81 -8.59 -6.46 -0.39
CA GLY A 81 -9.99 -5.99 -0.38
C GLY A 81 -10.14 -4.47 -0.24
N GLY A 82 -11.38 -3.98 -0.36
CA GLY A 82 -11.69 -2.54 -0.32
C GLY A 82 -11.13 -1.80 0.91
N MET A 83 -11.05 -2.45 2.07
CA MET A 83 -10.47 -1.90 3.29
C MET A 83 -8.96 -1.65 3.22
N LEU A 84 -8.18 -2.59 2.64
CA LEU A 84 -6.73 -2.44 2.43
C LEU A 84 -6.42 -1.37 1.37
N LYS A 85 -7.27 -1.30 0.33
CA LYS A 85 -7.23 -0.20 -0.65
C LYS A 85 -7.49 1.14 0.03
N MET A 86 -8.49 1.22 0.88
CA MET A 86 -8.86 2.44 1.60
C MET A 86 -7.78 2.87 2.61
N LEU A 87 -7.12 1.92 3.31
CA LEU A 87 -5.98 2.20 4.20
C LEU A 87 -4.76 2.74 3.45
N THR A 88 -4.45 2.16 2.28
CA THR A 88 -3.35 2.60 1.42
C THR A 88 -3.62 4.02 0.89
N LEU A 89 -4.87 4.31 0.54
CA LEU A 89 -5.30 5.61 0.00
C LEU A 89 -5.48 6.67 1.10
N ALA A 90 -6.04 6.33 2.27
CA ALA A 90 -6.25 7.26 3.38
C ALA A 90 -4.92 7.76 3.97
N ASN A 91 -3.89 6.91 4.02
CA ASN A 91 -2.54 7.28 4.40
C ASN A 91 -1.89 8.30 3.44
N ALA A 92 -2.39 8.43 2.21
CA ALA A 92 -1.89 9.38 1.23
C ALA A 92 -2.54 10.78 1.31
N VAL A 93 -3.69 10.93 1.99
CA VAL A 93 -4.51 12.17 1.87
C VAL A 93 -4.51 13.03 3.14
N SER A 94 -4.43 12.48 4.36
CA SER A 94 -4.17 13.23 5.61
C SER A 94 -4.50 12.35 6.84
N PRO A 95 -3.78 12.48 7.98
CA PRO A 95 -4.20 11.90 9.27
C PRO A 95 -5.64 12.27 9.68
N SER A 96 -6.13 13.46 9.32
CA SER A 96 -7.47 13.94 9.70
C SER A 96 -8.61 13.20 9.01
N ILE A 97 -8.40 12.66 7.81
CA ILE A 97 -9.40 11.84 7.11
C ILE A 97 -9.41 10.42 7.69
N ALA A 98 -8.27 9.94 8.18
CA ALA A 98 -8.19 8.63 8.80
C ALA A 98 -9.04 8.53 10.09
N ASP A 99 -9.09 9.61 10.87
CA ASP A 99 -9.93 9.69 12.09
C ASP A 99 -11.43 9.53 11.79
N THR A 100 -11.91 9.97 10.62
CA THR A 100 -13.34 9.94 10.25
C THR A 100 -13.83 8.54 9.88
N ILE A 101 -12.95 7.63 9.44
CA ILE A 101 -13.34 6.31 8.90
C ILE A 101 -13.09 5.15 9.89
N GLY A 102 -13.00 5.43 11.19
CA GLY A 102 -12.87 4.38 12.21
C GLY A 102 -11.47 3.76 12.33
N LEU A 103 -10.43 4.42 11.80
CA LEU A 103 -9.04 3.95 11.86
C LEU A 103 -8.39 4.06 13.25
N ARG A 104 -9.10 4.60 14.26
CA ARG A 104 -8.58 4.76 15.63
C ARG A 104 -8.18 3.43 16.29
N LYS A 105 -8.91 2.35 16.05
CA LYS A 105 -8.57 1.03 16.60
C LYS A 105 -7.31 0.45 15.93
N PHE A 106 -7.17 0.69 14.62
CA PHE A 106 -5.97 0.32 13.86
C PHE A 106 -4.77 1.14 14.28
N GLY A 107 -4.91 2.46 14.41
CA GLY A 107 -3.86 3.37 14.85
C GLY A 107 -3.27 3.03 16.22
N LYS A 108 -4.09 2.55 17.17
CA LYS A 108 -3.62 2.09 18.49
C LYS A 108 -2.76 0.82 18.40
N LEU A 109 -3.19 -0.20 17.66
CA LEU A 109 -2.42 -1.44 17.45
C LEU A 109 -1.09 -1.19 16.72
N ILE A 110 -1.13 -0.26 15.76
CA ILE A 110 0.00 0.23 14.98
C ILE A 110 1.03 0.98 15.84
N GLN A 111 0.59 1.82 16.78
CA GLN A 111 1.49 2.53 17.69
C GLN A 111 2.21 1.59 18.65
N GLN A 112 1.56 0.49 19.06
CA GLN A 112 2.13 -0.51 19.95
C GLN A 112 3.25 -1.35 19.32
N HIS A 113 3.27 -1.49 17.99
CA HIS A 113 4.26 -2.27 17.25
C HIS A 113 5.20 -1.37 16.44
N ARG A 114 5.59 -0.19 16.94
CA ARG A 114 6.67 0.60 16.33
C ARG A 114 8.02 -0.06 16.63
N PRO A 115 8.70 -0.70 15.65
CA PRO A 115 10.09 -1.08 15.85
C PRO A 115 10.95 0.18 16.07
N ARG A 116 11.97 0.05 16.93
CA ARG A 116 12.99 1.08 17.16
C ARG A 116 13.88 1.24 15.94
#